data_AF-A0AAD4DD05-F1
#
_entry.id   AF-A0AAD4DD05-F1
#
_cell.length_a   1.000
_cell.length_b   1.000
_cell.length_c   1.000
_cell.angle_alpha   90.00
_cell.angle_beta   90.00
_cell.angle_gamma   90.00
#
_symmetry.space_group_name_H-M   'P 1'
#
loop_
_entity.id
_entity.type
_entity.pdbx_description
1 polymer ?
#
loop_
_entity_poly.entity_id
_entity_poly.type
_entity_poly.pdbx_seq_one_letter_code
_entity_poly.pdbx_strand_id
1 'polypeptide(L)'
;MKFSLKVAAIGALLASVVVAAPVDIEKRDANSDRIAACFVGLVLTGAWPGSCQAAVSVSLGLIRGIQINQMSMDFTPTNPWAPTTSSNSVVATMLSIPGITLPIESVRQHIIIVDNGVQLGSIDTPWCASNVQGSTLTTSFPSSTLNVFADAHTAFTNFVSVLSNSATHDVTLQGAVDIKLNLGVFGQLTIPGVGFKTTTTFHGLNGLKSVDYVFLVDTDTSSVFGTIFMSAIVNIKNPSNLSLKLGTVTFHTTFNGAFVGPSTIKNMVLVPGDNYLISSTTLDTAVTAVTDLLANIGAGDSVLTLTTDANTSTNPALNAGLAALLPTTPTDYIFQATATFQSPYYGYPLQMVHALPEYQDNYIQGLGMSANTNQMRLFNFIDTLTYNIKGDGTATVTFNMQLDKTGLTRKANLQEVVDYANAHGYITTEFAWFAEVILNNDGVHRLVDWSNLGIGSGPIQINVGPDFAAIMNID
;
A
#
# COMPACT_ATOMS: atom_id res chain seq x y z
N MET A 1 23.77 48.57 60.38
CA MET A 1 24.71 47.43 60.19
C MET A 1 24.83 47.16 58.70
N LYS A 2 26.05 47.19 58.17
CA LYS A 2 26.36 46.87 56.76
C LYS A 2 26.53 45.35 56.64
N PHE A 3 25.89 44.72 55.66
CA PHE A 3 26.47 43.56 54.99
C PHE A 3 26.24 43.70 53.48
N SER A 4 27.34 43.48 52.75
CA SER A 4 27.52 43.73 51.34
C SER A 4 27.12 42.50 50.53
N LEU A 5 26.46 42.68 49.39
CA LEU A 5 26.55 41.73 48.28
C LEU A 5 27.22 42.45 47.11
N LYS A 6 28.51 42.17 46.90
CA LYS A 6 29.20 42.49 45.65
C LYS A 6 28.69 41.53 44.57
N VAL A 7 28.32 42.15 43.47
CA VAL A 7 28.04 41.59 42.14
C VAL A 7 29.09 40.56 41.73
N ALA A 8 28.64 39.42 41.21
CA ALA A 8 29.44 38.55 40.35
C ALA A 8 28.60 38.07 39.17
N ALA A 9 29.01 38.57 38.00
CA ALA A 9 28.92 37.97 36.68
C ALA A 9 27.54 37.52 36.15
N ILE A 10 27.03 38.34 35.23
CA ILE A 10 26.24 37.93 34.07
C ILE A 10 27.06 36.87 33.33
N GLY A 11 26.80 35.59 33.61
CA GLY A 11 27.31 34.45 32.88
C GLY A 11 26.29 34.02 31.84
N ALA A 12 26.71 34.07 30.58
CA ALA A 12 25.93 33.62 29.42
C ALA A 12 25.28 32.25 29.69
N LEU A 13 23.95 32.19 29.65
CA LEU A 13 23.27 30.92 29.44
C LEU A 13 23.48 30.57 27.97
N LEU A 14 24.58 29.84 27.73
CA LEU A 14 24.75 29.07 26.50
C LEU A 14 23.45 28.29 26.29
N ALA A 15 22.83 28.49 25.13
CA ALA A 15 21.82 27.57 24.62
C ALA A 15 22.50 26.22 24.36
N SER A 16 22.71 25.46 25.43
CA SER A 16 23.01 24.04 25.31
C SER A 16 21.76 23.41 24.69
N VAL A 17 21.92 22.88 23.48
CA VAL A 17 21.06 21.84 22.92
C VAL A 17 21.10 20.68 23.91
N VAL A 18 20.25 20.74 24.93
CA VAL A 18 19.96 19.58 25.75
C VAL A 18 19.09 18.73 24.87
N VAL A 19 19.72 17.76 24.20
CA VAL A 19 19.06 16.52 23.81
C VAL A 19 18.30 16.08 25.06
N ALA A 20 16.98 16.21 25.03
CA ALA A 20 16.14 15.74 26.13
C ALA A 20 16.53 14.29 26.39
N ALA A 21 16.91 13.97 27.63
CA ALA A 21 17.23 12.62 28.05
C ALA A 21 16.08 11.68 27.60
N PRO A 22 16.37 10.41 27.22
CA PRO A 22 15.33 9.48 26.80
C PRO A 22 14.27 9.39 27.90
N VAL A 23 13.06 9.84 27.59
CA VAL A 23 11.91 9.70 28.47
C VAL A 23 11.63 8.21 28.56
N ASP A 24 11.67 7.65 29.77
CA ASP A 24 11.40 6.23 30.03
C ASP A 24 9.87 6.00 29.97
N ILE A 25 9.34 5.74 28.78
CA ILE A 25 7.89 5.63 28.51
C ILE A 25 7.30 4.26 28.93
N GLU A 26 8.05 3.39 29.60
CA GLU A 26 7.58 2.02 29.94
C GLU A 26 6.53 1.95 31.07
N LYS A 27 6.39 2.99 31.91
CA LYS A 27 5.45 2.94 33.06
C LYS A 27 4.29 3.91 32.85
N ARG A 28 3.17 3.47 32.27
CA ARG A 28 1.94 4.30 32.24
C ARG A 28 1.38 4.46 33.65
N ASP A 29 1.14 5.69 34.11
CA ASP A 29 0.36 5.91 35.33
C ASP A 29 -1.13 5.71 35.01
N ALA A 30 -1.75 4.71 35.62
CA ALA A 30 -3.10 4.27 35.28
C ALA A 30 -4.20 4.92 36.15
N ASN A 31 -3.85 5.73 37.15
CA ASN A 31 -4.83 6.28 38.10
C ASN A 31 -5.39 7.64 37.63
N SER A 32 -6.58 7.62 37.00
CA SER A 32 -7.28 8.80 36.47
C SER A 32 -7.54 9.89 37.50
N ASP A 33 -7.79 9.53 38.76
CA ASP A 33 -8.14 10.47 39.82
C ASP A 33 -6.91 11.29 40.26
N ARG A 34 -5.74 10.65 40.27
CA ARG A 34 -4.47 11.32 40.54
C ARG A 34 -4.12 12.31 39.43
N ILE A 35 -4.31 11.91 38.18
CA ILE A 35 -4.09 12.76 37.00
C ILE A 35 -5.04 13.97 37.04
N ALA A 36 -6.34 13.75 37.30
CA ALA A 36 -7.32 14.82 37.43
C ALA A 36 -6.95 15.82 38.56
N ALA A 37 -6.54 15.32 39.73
CA ALA A 37 -6.08 16.17 40.83
C ALA A 37 -4.82 16.99 40.46
N CYS A 38 -3.88 16.40 39.71
CA CYS A 38 -2.71 17.11 39.20
C CYS A 38 -3.10 18.24 38.24
N PHE A 39 -4.06 17.99 37.33
CA PHE A 39 -4.58 19.01 36.41
C PHE A 39 -5.34 20.12 37.12
N VAL A 40 -6.20 19.78 38.09
CA VAL A 40 -6.90 20.77 38.91
C VAL A 40 -5.90 21.65 39.67
N GLY A 41 -4.88 21.04 40.28
CA GLY A 41 -3.80 21.77 40.95
C GLY A 41 -3.03 22.69 40.00
N LEU A 42 -2.69 22.21 38.81
CA LEU A 42 -2.01 23.01 37.78
C LEU A 42 -2.85 24.20 37.31
N VAL A 43 -4.14 24.00 37.04
CA VAL A 43 -5.06 25.06 36.61
C VAL A 43 -5.23 26.11 37.70
N LEU A 44 -5.33 25.70 38.97
CA LEU A 44 -5.56 26.62 40.08
C LEU A 44 -4.29 27.36 40.54
N THR A 45 -3.12 26.74 40.44
CA THR A 45 -1.88 27.27 41.02
C THR A 45 -0.86 27.75 39.98
N GLY A 46 -1.08 27.45 38.70
CA GLY A 46 -0.13 27.75 37.63
C GLY A 46 1.14 26.91 37.63
N ALA A 47 1.26 25.91 38.52
CA ALA A 47 2.41 25.01 38.61
C ALA A 47 1.96 23.58 38.91
N TRP A 48 2.74 22.59 38.46
CA TRP A 48 2.49 21.20 38.83
C TRP A 48 2.68 21.04 40.35
N PRO A 49 1.73 20.41 41.06
CA PRO A 49 1.95 20.01 42.44
C PRO A 49 3.21 19.13 42.53
N GLY A 50 4.02 19.26 43.59
CA GLY A 50 5.27 18.50 43.74
C GLY A 50 5.06 16.97 43.67
N SER A 51 3.89 16.48 44.09
CA SER A 51 3.47 15.08 43.96
C SER A 51 3.27 14.61 42.52
N CYS A 52 3.18 15.53 41.56
CA CYS A 52 2.91 15.27 40.15
C CYS A 52 4.16 15.42 39.28
N GLN A 53 5.26 16.01 39.77
CA GLN A 53 6.49 16.24 38.97
C GLN A 53 7.08 14.95 38.39
N ALA A 54 7.09 13.86 39.17
CA ALA A 54 7.53 12.54 38.70
C ALA A 54 6.54 11.88 37.71
N ALA A 55 5.27 12.30 37.73
CA ALA A 55 4.24 11.79 36.83
C ALA A 55 4.24 12.51 35.48
N VAL A 56 4.74 13.75 35.37
CA VAL A 56 4.89 14.48 34.09
C VAL A 56 6.07 13.94 33.26
N SER A 57 7.14 13.48 33.92
CA SER A 57 8.27 12.77 33.29
C SER A 57 7.93 11.34 32.85
N VAL A 58 6.71 10.89 33.13
CA VAL A 58 6.17 9.57 32.85
C VAL A 58 4.91 9.80 32.02
N SER A 59 4.51 8.89 31.13
CA SER A 59 3.28 9.10 30.37
C SER A 59 2.09 9.20 31.34
N LEU A 60 1.60 10.43 31.58
CA LEU A 60 0.34 10.72 32.31
C LEU A 60 -0.86 10.05 31.63
N GLY A 61 -0.67 9.45 30.45
CA GLY A 61 -1.73 8.87 29.65
C GLY A 61 -2.78 9.89 29.24
N LEU A 62 -2.44 11.19 29.22
CA LEU A 62 -3.34 12.23 28.77
C LEU A 62 -3.78 11.97 27.34
N ILE A 63 -2.86 11.55 26.47
CA ILE A 63 -3.14 11.14 25.10
C ILE A 63 -3.41 9.64 25.09
N ARG A 64 -4.61 9.24 24.67
CA ARG A 64 -5.11 7.86 24.58
C ARG A 64 -5.00 7.27 23.18
N GLY A 65 -5.09 8.11 22.15
CA GLY A 65 -4.97 7.71 20.75
C GLY A 65 -4.58 8.90 19.88
N ILE A 66 -3.93 8.62 18.76
CA ILE A 66 -3.63 9.62 17.73
C ILE A 66 -4.08 9.04 16.39
N GLN A 67 -4.87 9.82 15.66
CA GLN A 67 -5.25 9.56 14.29
C GLN A 67 -4.69 10.66 13.40
N ILE A 68 -3.97 10.28 12.36
CA ILE A 68 -3.45 11.20 11.34
C ILE A 68 -4.32 11.01 10.10
N ASN A 69 -5.24 11.95 9.86
CA ASN A 69 -6.19 11.81 8.76
C ASN A 69 -5.56 12.14 7.42
N GLN A 70 -4.57 13.02 7.41
CA GLN A 70 -3.82 13.41 6.23
C GLN A 70 -2.37 13.62 6.61
N MET A 71 -1.45 13.06 5.85
CA MET A 71 -0.03 13.32 6.00
C MET A 71 0.57 13.60 4.64
N SER A 72 1.52 14.52 4.58
CA SER A 72 2.35 14.74 3.40
C SER A 72 3.80 14.43 3.75
N MET A 73 4.50 13.76 2.83
CA MET A 73 5.93 13.49 2.94
C MET A 73 6.64 13.96 1.67
N ASP A 74 7.71 14.73 1.82
CA ASP A 74 8.53 15.23 0.73
C ASP A 74 9.94 14.63 0.81
N PHE A 75 10.27 13.80 -0.17
CA PHE A 75 11.54 13.10 -0.32
C PHE A 75 12.49 13.80 -1.32
N THR A 76 12.17 15.03 -1.73
CA THR A 76 13.04 15.85 -2.59
C THR A 76 14.15 16.64 -1.90
N PRO A 77 14.22 16.79 -0.56
CA PRO A 77 15.41 17.34 0.08
C PRO A 77 16.70 16.60 -0.30
N THR A 78 17.83 17.32 -0.33
CA THR A 78 19.14 16.77 -0.73
C THR A 78 19.64 15.66 0.17
N ASN A 79 19.25 15.68 1.45
CA ASN A 79 19.55 14.59 2.37
C ASN A 79 18.40 13.56 2.34
N PRO A 80 18.63 12.36 1.79
CA PRO A 80 17.58 11.33 1.67
C PRO A 80 17.06 10.83 3.03
N TRP A 81 17.83 11.03 4.10
CA TRP A 81 17.50 10.63 5.47
C TRP A 81 16.87 11.77 6.28
N ALA A 82 16.53 12.88 5.62
CA ALA A 82 15.84 14.01 6.23
C ALA A 82 14.67 14.50 5.36
N PRO A 83 13.71 13.63 4.98
CA PRO A 83 12.51 14.08 4.28
C PRO A 83 11.71 15.05 5.16
N THR A 84 10.90 15.90 4.56
CA THR A 84 9.97 16.74 5.34
C THR A 84 8.60 16.11 5.41
N THR A 85 7.90 16.39 6.51
CA THR A 85 6.56 15.87 6.80
C THR A 85 5.64 17.00 7.21
N SER A 86 4.36 16.92 6.86
CA SER A 86 3.33 17.85 7.32
C SER A 86 1.99 17.16 7.50
N SER A 87 1.10 17.74 8.28
CA SER A 87 -0.29 17.26 8.39
C SER A 87 -1.24 18.42 8.59
N ASN A 88 -2.35 18.40 7.84
CA ASN A 88 -3.44 19.35 8.02
C ASN A 88 -4.48 18.87 9.04
N SER A 89 -4.41 17.60 9.48
CA SER A 89 -5.40 17.03 10.40
C SER A 89 -4.80 15.90 11.24
N VAL A 90 -4.41 16.26 12.45
CA VAL A 90 -4.07 15.35 13.54
C VAL A 90 -5.18 15.42 14.59
N VAL A 91 -5.73 14.27 14.94
CA VAL A 91 -6.77 14.13 15.96
C VAL A 91 -6.20 13.29 17.09
N ALA A 92 -6.06 13.89 18.27
CA ALA A 92 -5.67 13.20 19.48
C ALA A 92 -6.89 12.98 20.38
N THR A 93 -7.10 11.74 20.78
CA THR A 93 -8.09 11.39 21.80
C THR A 93 -7.42 11.57 23.15
N MET A 94 -7.91 12.50 23.95
CA MET A 94 -7.44 12.77 25.30
C MET A 94 -8.22 11.98 26.34
N LEU A 95 -7.65 11.84 27.54
CA LEU A 95 -8.36 11.37 28.72
C LEU A 95 -9.53 12.32 29.01
N SER A 96 -10.75 11.78 29.06
CA SER A 96 -11.92 12.54 29.49
C SER A 96 -11.83 12.86 30.97
N ILE A 97 -11.95 14.14 31.31
CA ILE A 97 -12.01 14.62 32.70
C ILE A 97 -13.39 15.26 32.90
N PRO A 98 -14.29 14.64 33.68
CA PRO A 98 -15.65 15.16 33.87
C PRO A 98 -15.68 16.61 34.32
N GLY A 99 -16.42 17.46 33.59
CA GLY A 99 -16.59 18.88 33.90
C GLY A 99 -15.38 19.77 33.60
N ILE A 100 -14.30 19.24 33.02
CA ILE A 100 -13.09 20.00 32.69
C ILE A 100 -12.82 19.91 31.19
N THR A 101 -12.81 21.06 30.52
CA THR A 101 -12.23 21.20 29.17
C THR A 101 -10.91 21.94 29.32
N LEU A 102 -9.81 21.31 28.92
CA LEU A 102 -8.49 21.95 28.95
C LEU A 102 -8.44 23.04 27.87
N PRO A 103 -8.16 24.31 28.23
CA PRO A 103 -8.14 25.40 27.27
C PRO A 103 -6.81 25.43 26.51
N ILE A 104 -6.53 24.37 25.75
CA ILE A 104 -5.30 24.22 24.97
C ILE A 104 -5.37 25.16 23.77
N GLU A 105 -4.45 26.11 23.71
CA GLU A 105 -4.32 27.08 22.61
C GLU A 105 -3.41 26.54 21.50
N SER A 106 -2.28 25.93 21.88
CA SER A 106 -1.32 25.39 20.93
C SER A 106 -0.49 24.27 21.53
N VAL A 107 0.06 23.42 20.68
CA VAL A 107 0.96 22.33 21.07
C VAL A 107 2.24 22.36 20.25
N ARG A 108 3.34 21.92 20.84
CA ARG A 108 4.61 21.67 20.16
C ARG A 108 5.01 20.24 20.43
N GLN A 109 5.32 19.49 19.38
CA GLN A 109 5.46 18.03 19.46
C GLN A 109 6.88 17.61 19.10
N HIS A 110 7.43 16.71 19.91
CA HIS A 110 8.58 15.88 19.60
C HIS A 110 8.09 14.43 19.42
N ILE A 111 8.09 13.96 18.17
CA ILE A 111 7.51 12.67 17.77
C ILE A 111 8.63 11.76 17.30
N ILE A 112 8.72 10.57 17.87
CA ILE A 112 9.58 9.48 17.43
C ILE A 112 8.69 8.42 16.77
N ILE A 113 9.02 8.08 15.53
CA ILE A 113 8.36 7.01 14.79
C ILE A 113 9.06 5.70 15.14
N VAL A 114 8.28 4.69 15.55
CA VAL A 114 8.76 3.36 15.90
C VAL A 114 8.04 2.33 15.05
N ASP A 115 8.81 1.55 14.32
CA ASP A 115 8.32 0.45 13.49
C ASP A 115 9.02 -0.86 13.88
N ASN A 116 8.24 -1.93 14.04
CA ASN A 116 8.77 -3.25 14.44
C ASN A 116 9.74 -3.21 15.64
N GLY A 117 9.49 -2.29 16.58
CA GLY A 117 10.32 -2.09 17.78
C GLY A 117 11.58 -1.24 17.57
N VAL A 118 11.87 -0.80 16.35
CA VAL A 118 13.02 0.05 16.00
C VAL A 118 12.58 1.51 15.91
N GLN A 119 13.28 2.42 16.58
CA GLN A 119 13.04 3.86 16.42
C GLN A 119 13.64 4.29 15.07
N LEU A 120 12.80 4.80 14.18
CA LEU A 120 13.20 5.16 12.82
C LEU A 120 13.79 6.57 12.76
N GLY A 121 13.18 7.52 13.45
CA GLY A 121 13.56 8.92 13.40
C GLY A 121 12.62 9.82 14.20
N SER A 122 12.98 11.09 14.27
CA SER A 122 12.24 12.10 15.03
C SER A 122 11.73 13.27 14.18
N ILE A 123 10.58 13.79 14.56
CA ILE A 123 9.96 15.01 14.01
C ILE A 123 9.79 15.99 15.16
N ASP A 124 10.33 17.19 14.98
CA ASP A 124 10.11 18.33 15.87
C ASP A 124 9.25 19.36 15.13
N THR A 125 8.08 19.65 15.70
CA THR A 125 7.13 20.61 15.13
C THR A 125 7.30 21.98 15.78
N PRO A 126 6.91 23.09 15.12
CA PRO A 126 6.74 24.38 15.80
C PRO A 126 5.50 24.39 16.69
N TRP A 127 5.24 25.50 17.38
CA TRP A 127 3.95 25.70 18.07
C TRP A 127 2.81 25.73 17.05
N CYS A 128 1.92 24.75 17.17
CA CYS A 128 0.80 24.51 16.28
C CYS A 128 -0.50 24.84 17.00
N ALA A 129 -1.37 25.64 16.39
CA ALA A 129 -2.68 25.94 16.98
C ALA A 129 -3.48 24.65 17.19
N SER A 130 -4.22 24.61 18.29
CA SER A 130 -5.02 23.44 18.68
C SER A 130 -6.41 23.87 19.09
N ASN A 131 -7.36 22.98 18.87
CA ASN A 131 -8.73 23.15 19.30
C ASN A 131 -9.17 21.91 20.08
N VAL A 132 -9.84 22.11 21.21
CA VAL A 132 -10.31 21.05 22.10
C VAL A 132 -11.83 21.07 22.15
N GLN A 133 -12.44 19.94 21.82
CA GLN A 133 -13.88 19.72 21.96
C GLN A 133 -14.10 18.41 22.72
N GLY A 134 -14.59 18.53 23.97
CA GLY A 134 -14.72 17.40 24.88
C GLY A 134 -13.36 16.73 25.13
N SER A 135 -13.25 15.44 24.83
CA SER A 135 -12.01 14.67 24.94
C SER A 135 -11.18 14.66 23.66
N THR A 136 -11.52 15.45 22.64
CA THR A 136 -10.83 15.42 21.35
C THR A 136 -10.02 16.70 21.17
N LEU A 137 -8.72 16.56 20.91
CA LEU A 137 -7.85 17.64 20.46
C LEU A 137 -7.59 17.50 18.97
N THR A 138 -7.84 18.56 18.21
CA THR A 138 -7.51 18.66 16.79
C THR A 138 -6.39 19.66 16.59
N THR A 139 -5.37 19.30 15.82
CA THR A 139 -4.25 20.18 15.45
C THR A 139 -3.75 19.85 14.04
N SER A 140 -2.79 20.61 13.57
CA SER A 140 -2.10 20.46 12.28
C SER A 140 -0.65 20.91 12.48
N PHE A 141 0.30 20.36 11.73
CA PHE A 141 1.67 20.85 11.77
C PHE A 141 2.19 21.18 10.36
N PRO A 142 2.91 22.30 10.21
CA PRO A 142 3.52 22.67 8.93
C PRO A 142 4.70 21.75 8.62
N SER A 143 5.27 21.90 7.42
CA SER A 143 6.46 21.17 6.98
C SER A 143 7.56 21.17 8.05
N SER A 144 7.83 19.98 8.59
CA SER A 144 8.80 19.70 9.65
C SER A 144 9.67 18.52 9.23
N THR A 145 10.98 18.60 9.44
CA THR A 145 11.91 17.55 9.02
C THR A 145 11.72 16.28 9.87
N LEU A 146 11.61 15.14 9.20
CA LEU A 146 11.78 13.82 9.81
C LEU A 146 13.27 13.48 9.76
N ASN A 147 13.94 13.56 10.89
CA ASN A 147 15.35 13.21 11.02
C ASN A 147 15.46 11.70 11.28
N VAL A 148 15.77 10.92 10.24
CA VAL A 148 15.98 9.48 10.35
C VAL A 148 17.28 9.23 11.12
N PHE A 149 17.26 8.32 12.09
CA PHE A 149 18.45 7.99 12.87
C PHE A 149 19.46 7.22 12.01
N ALA A 150 20.74 7.50 12.21
CA ALA A 150 21.81 7.00 11.35
C ALA A 150 21.91 5.46 11.32
N ASP A 151 21.60 4.80 12.43
CA ASP A 151 21.55 3.34 12.59
C ASP A 151 20.22 2.73 12.12
N ALA A 152 19.21 3.56 11.86
CA ALA A 152 17.86 3.12 11.46
C ALA A 152 17.61 3.22 9.96
N HIS A 153 18.57 3.63 9.13
CA HIS A 153 18.40 3.79 7.67
C HIS A 153 17.81 2.55 6.97
N THR A 154 18.28 1.35 7.33
CA THR A 154 17.76 0.09 6.78
C THR A 154 16.31 -0.15 7.23
N ALA A 155 16.01 0.07 8.51
CA ALA A 155 14.66 -0.08 9.04
C ALA A 155 13.69 0.94 8.42
N PHE A 156 14.14 2.18 8.22
CA PHE A 156 13.37 3.22 7.56
C PHE A 156 13.08 2.88 6.10
N THR A 157 14.07 2.36 5.38
CA THR A 157 13.91 1.91 3.99
C THR A 157 12.90 0.76 3.88
N ASN A 158 12.93 -0.19 4.83
CA ASN A 158 11.93 -1.25 4.93
C ASN A 158 10.55 -0.71 5.27
N PHE A 159 10.46 0.26 6.20
CA PHE A 159 9.22 0.93 6.55
C PHE A 159 8.56 1.62 5.35
N VAL A 160 9.35 2.38 4.57
CA VAL A 160 8.89 2.97 3.30
C VAL A 160 8.41 1.88 2.35
N SER A 161 9.08 0.73 2.30
CA SER A 161 8.65 -0.41 1.49
C SER A 161 7.34 -1.04 1.92
N VAL A 162 7.13 -1.22 3.21
CA VAL A 162 5.85 -1.72 3.73
C VAL A 162 4.73 -0.73 3.45
N LEU A 163 4.93 0.57 3.69
CA LEU A 163 3.93 1.59 3.35
C LEU A 163 3.64 1.68 1.85
N SER A 164 4.61 1.33 1.02
CA SER A 164 4.45 1.34 -0.42
C SER A 164 3.63 0.15 -0.91
N ASN A 165 3.80 -1.03 -0.32
CA ASN A 165 3.22 -2.28 -0.83
C ASN A 165 1.96 -2.74 -0.10
N SER A 166 1.77 -2.35 1.16
CA SER A 166 0.63 -2.76 1.98
C SER A 166 -0.53 -1.77 1.91
N ALA A 167 -1.76 -2.25 2.08
CA ALA A 167 -2.93 -1.39 2.19
C ALA A 167 -2.95 -0.59 3.50
N THR A 168 -2.49 -1.20 4.59
CA THR A 168 -2.38 -0.58 5.91
C THR A 168 -1.13 -1.07 6.63
N HIS A 169 -0.59 -0.25 7.52
CA HIS A 169 0.53 -0.60 8.39
C HIS A 169 0.42 0.08 9.75
N ASP A 170 0.57 -0.69 10.82
CA ASP A 170 0.52 -0.17 12.18
C ASP A 170 1.89 0.36 12.61
N VAL A 171 1.91 1.59 13.10
CA VAL A 171 3.13 2.30 13.49
C VAL A 171 2.96 2.86 14.89
N THR A 172 4.00 2.71 15.70
CA THR A 172 4.01 3.30 17.03
C THR A 172 4.58 4.70 16.99
N LEU A 173 3.82 5.68 17.47
CA LEU A 173 4.27 7.03 17.71
C LEU A 173 4.53 7.22 19.20
N GLN A 174 5.71 7.70 19.56
CA GLN A 174 6.03 8.00 20.95
C GLN A 174 6.82 9.31 21.07
N GLY A 175 6.87 9.91 22.25
CA GLY A 175 7.67 11.11 22.47
C GLY A 175 7.05 12.01 23.51
N ALA A 176 7.16 13.32 23.30
CA ALA A 176 6.70 14.33 24.24
C ALA A 176 6.02 15.50 23.53
N VAL A 177 5.06 16.12 24.22
CA VAL A 177 4.33 17.30 23.74
C VAL A 177 4.43 18.41 24.78
N ASP A 178 4.81 19.60 24.34
CA ASP A 178 4.63 20.82 25.10
C ASP A 178 3.25 21.41 24.79
N ILE A 179 2.50 21.79 25.81
CA ILE A 179 1.14 22.27 25.70
C ILE A 179 1.09 23.70 26.21
N LYS A 180 0.55 24.62 25.41
CA LYS A 180 0.26 25.99 25.83
C LYS A 180 -1.24 26.12 26.11
N LEU A 181 -1.56 26.47 27.35
CA LEU A 181 -2.91 26.76 27.80
C LEU A 181 -3.17 28.27 27.78
N ASN A 182 -4.39 28.66 27.40
CA ASN A 182 -4.89 30.02 27.54
C ASN A 182 -5.93 30.07 28.67
N LEU A 183 -5.56 30.65 29.80
CA LEU A 183 -6.41 30.75 30.99
C LEU A 183 -7.21 32.06 31.03
N GLY A 184 -7.35 32.74 29.87
CA GLY A 184 -8.06 34.01 29.75
C GLY A 184 -7.38 35.11 30.56
N VAL A 185 -8.10 35.66 31.53
CA VAL A 185 -7.60 36.76 32.39
C VAL A 185 -6.38 36.37 33.24
N PHE A 186 -6.15 35.07 33.44
CA PHE A 186 -5.00 34.57 34.21
C PHE A 186 -3.73 34.38 33.36
N GLY A 187 -3.79 34.69 32.05
CA GLY A 187 -2.66 34.61 31.14
C GLY A 187 -2.44 33.22 30.52
N GLN A 188 -1.25 32.99 30.00
CA GLN A 188 -0.86 31.73 29.34
C GLN A 188 0.03 30.89 30.26
N LEU A 189 -0.18 29.57 30.24
CA LEU A 189 0.63 28.60 30.96
C LEU A 189 1.21 27.59 29.98
N THR A 190 2.51 27.33 30.05
CA THR A 190 3.17 26.28 29.24
C THR A 190 3.48 25.07 30.10
N ILE A 191 3.02 23.90 29.65
CA ILE A 191 3.25 22.60 30.23
C ILE A 191 4.26 21.88 29.34
N PRO A 192 5.54 21.74 29.74
CA PRO A 192 6.51 21.04 28.94
C PRO A 192 6.44 19.52 29.12
N GLY A 193 6.81 18.78 28.08
CA GLY A 193 7.25 17.40 28.20
C GLY A 193 6.18 16.35 28.51
N VAL A 194 4.92 16.56 28.12
CA VAL A 194 3.85 15.56 28.33
C VAL A 194 4.11 14.34 27.44
N GLY A 195 4.56 13.24 28.06
CA GLY A 195 4.89 12.01 27.35
C GLY A 195 3.67 11.30 26.74
N PHE A 196 3.85 10.72 25.55
CA PHE A 196 2.85 9.87 24.91
C PHE A 196 3.49 8.66 24.21
N LYS A 197 2.69 7.60 24.08
CA LYS A 197 2.98 6.44 23.24
C LYS A 197 1.66 5.85 22.78
N THR A 198 1.51 5.70 21.47
CA THR A 198 0.28 5.20 20.85
C THR A 198 0.60 4.49 19.55
N THR A 199 -0.24 3.56 19.15
CA THR A 199 -0.16 2.90 17.85
C THR A 199 -1.22 3.51 16.96
N THR A 200 -0.83 3.89 15.75
CA THR A 200 -1.70 4.45 14.72
C THR A 200 -1.54 3.66 13.44
N THR A 201 -2.62 3.47 12.70
CA THR A 201 -2.61 2.75 11.43
C THR A 201 -2.43 3.76 10.30
N PHE A 202 -1.37 3.59 9.51
CA PHE A 202 -1.18 4.31 8.26
C PHE A 202 -1.84 3.54 7.12
N HIS A 203 -2.51 4.25 6.21
CA HIS A 203 -2.91 3.68 4.94
C HIS A 203 -1.74 3.77 3.98
N GLY A 204 -1.33 2.62 3.44
CA GLY A 204 -0.24 2.56 2.47
C GLY A 204 -0.74 2.71 1.03
N LEU A 205 0.20 2.71 0.08
CA LEU A 205 -0.08 2.86 -1.34
C LEU A 205 -0.64 1.58 -1.98
N ASN A 206 -0.66 0.47 -1.24
CA ASN A 206 -1.18 -0.83 -1.70
C ASN A 206 -0.58 -1.28 -3.04
N GLY A 207 0.70 -0.98 -3.28
CA GLY A 207 1.41 -1.31 -4.51
C GLY A 207 0.87 -0.61 -5.76
N LEU A 208 0.22 0.55 -5.61
CA LEU A 208 -0.30 1.40 -6.69
C LEU A 208 -0.87 0.61 -7.89
N LYS A 209 -1.70 -0.40 -7.61
CA LYS A 209 -2.19 -1.39 -8.58
C LYS A 209 -3.05 -0.82 -9.72
N SER A 210 -3.32 0.48 -9.70
CA SER A 210 -4.15 1.17 -10.69
C SER A 210 -3.31 2.26 -11.35
N VAL A 211 -2.68 1.89 -12.46
CA VAL A 211 -1.97 2.80 -13.35
C VAL A 211 -2.57 2.66 -14.74
N ASP A 212 -3.15 3.75 -15.22
CA ASP A 212 -3.79 3.80 -16.53
C ASP A 212 -2.99 4.73 -17.45
N TYR A 213 -2.70 4.28 -18.67
CA TYR A 213 -2.27 5.18 -19.73
C TYR A 213 -3.51 5.87 -20.31
N VAL A 214 -3.60 7.19 -20.14
CA VAL A 214 -4.81 7.96 -20.46
C VAL A 214 -4.74 8.57 -21.85
N PHE A 215 -3.58 9.17 -22.20
CA PHE A 215 -3.39 9.79 -23.51
C PHE A 215 -1.94 9.68 -23.98
N LEU A 216 -1.75 9.41 -25.26
CA LEU A 216 -0.50 9.69 -25.95
C LEU A 216 -0.48 11.19 -26.32
N VAL A 217 0.52 11.92 -25.85
CA VAL A 217 0.63 13.38 -26.04
C VAL A 217 1.44 13.71 -27.29
N ASP A 218 2.59 13.06 -27.46
CA ASP A 218 3.51 13.33 -28.55
C ASP A 218 4.46 12.15 -28.79
N THR A 219 4.84 11.94 -30.05
CA THR A 219 5.91 11.02 -30.46
C THR A 219 6.84 11.76 -31.41
N ASP A 220 8.02 12.13 -30.90
CA ASP A 220 9.07 12.67 -31.75
C ASP A 220 9.72 11.51 -32.51
N THR A 221 9.23 11.31 -33.73
CA THR A 221 9.74 10.30 -34.68
C THR A 221 10.99 10.76 -35.42
N SER A 222 11.53 11.96 -35.12
CA SER A 222 12.84 12.36 -35.63
C SER A 222 13.92 11.49 -34.96
N SER A 223 14.14 10.32 -35.55
CA SER A 223 15.02 9.30 -34.98
C SER A 223 16.46 9.82 -34.98
N VAL A 224 16.94 10.26 -33.82
CA VAL A 224 18.38 10.45 -33.62
C VAL A 224 18.94 9.08 -33.28
N PHE A 225 19.63 8.45 -34.24
CA PHE A 225 20.24 7.12 -34.10
C PHE A 225 19.27 5.97 -33.73
N GLY A 226 18.03 6.00 -34.21
CA GLY A 226 17.05 4.92 -33.96
C GLY A 226 16.32 5.01 -32.62
N THR A 227 16.44 6.11 -31.90
CA THR A 227 15.67 6.40 -30.67
C THR A 227 14.46 7.28 -30.98
N ILE A 228 13.31 6.96 -30.37
CA ILE A 228 12.07 7.74 -30.43
C ILE A 228 11.69 8.19 -29.02
N PHE A 229 11.19 9.42 -28.87
CA PHE A 229 10.68 9.91 -27.60
C PHE A 229 9.16 9.92 -27.61
N MET A 230 8.56 9.26 -26.62
CA MET A 230 7.11 9.19 -26.43
C MET A 230 6.72 9.89 -25.14
N SER A 231 5.78 10.82 -25.19
CA SER A 231 5.17 11.43 -24.00
C SER A 231 3.74 10.95 -23.83
N ALA A 232 3.37 10.54 -22.63
CA ALA A 232 2.03 10.07 -22.29
C ALA A 232 1.54 10.67 -20.97
N ILE A 233 0.23 10.85 -20.85
CA ILE A 233 -0.43 11.12 -19.57
C ILE A 233 -0.77 9.77 -18.95
N VAL A 234 -0.26 9.51 -17.75
CA VAL A 234 -0.61 8.35 -16.93
C VAL A 234 -1.43 8.79 -15.73
N ASN A 235 -2.48 8.06 -15.38
CA ASN A 235 -3.19 8.22 -14.13
C ASN A 235 -2.64 7.20 -13.14
N ILE A 236 -2.07 7.66 -12.03
CA ILE A 236 -1.63 6.79 -10.93
C ILE A 236 -2.58 7.03 -9.75
N LYS A 237 -3.41 6.04 -9.43
CA LYS A 237 -4.35 6.16 -8.32
C LYS A 237 -3.68 5.83 -7.00
N ASN A 238 -3.72 6.79 -6.08
CA ASN A 238 -3.22 6.64 -4.72
C ASN A 238 -4.38 6.29 -3.78
N PRO A 239 -4.46 5.05 -3.27
CA PRO A 239 -5.52 4.62 -2.36
C PRO A 239 -5.32 5.07 -0.91
N SER A 240 -4.18 5.68 -0.59
CA SER A 240 -3.83 6.09 0.76
C SER A 240 -4.38 7.46 1.15
N ASN A 241 -4.21 7.83 2.41
CA ASN A 241 -4.36 9.20 2.91
C ASN A 241 -3.04 9.98 2.95
N LEU A 242 -1.99 9.45 2.30
CA LEU A 242 -0.66 10.03 2.23
C LEU A 242 -0.50 10.82 0.93
N SER A 243 0.04 12.04 1.04
CA SER A 243 0.55 12.78 -0.11
C SER A 243 2.07 12.64 -0.18
N LEU A 244 2.60 12.17 -1.29
CA LEU A 244 4.03 11.88 -1.44
C LEU A 244 4.62 12.73 -2.55
N LYS A 245 5.70 13.45 -2.25
CA LYS A 245 6.51 14.13 -3.25
C LYS A 245 7.81 13.35 -3.42
N LEU A 246 7.94 12.67 -4.55
CA LEU A 246 8.98 11.67 -4.82
C LEU A 246 10.11 12.22 -5.70
N GLY A 247 9.93 13.38 -6.30
CA GLY A 247 10.93 13.98 -7.19
C GLY A 247 10.90 13.36 -8.57
N THR A 248 12.06 13.08 -9.15
CA THR A 248 12.13 12.39 -10.46
C THR A 248 12.17 10.89 -10.24
N VAL A 249 11.26 10.18 -10.88
CA VAL A 249 11.10 8.73 -10.77
C VAL A 249 11.19 8.11 -12.17
N THR A 250 11.97 7.05 -12.30
CA THR A 250 12.14 6.31 -13.55
C THR A 250 11.50 4.94 -13.43
N PHE A 251 10.60 4.65 -14.34
CA PHE A 251 9.91 3.38 -14.50
C PHE A 251 10.42 2.66 -15.75
N HIS A 252 10.04 1.39 -15.89
CA HIS A 252 10.17 0.64 -17.12
C HIS A 252 8.79 0.50 -17.76
N THR A 253 8.65 0.94 -19.01
CA THR A 253 7.42 0.71 -19.76
C THR A 253 7.51 -0.61 -20.50
N THR A 254 6.43 -1.38 -20.41
CA THR A 254 6.23 -2.61 -21.17
C THR A 254 4.99 -2.49 -22.05
N PHE A 255 5.03 -3.17 -23.19
CA PHE A 255 3.91 -3.36 -24.11
C PHE A 255 3.68 -4.87 -24.25
N ASN A 256 2.48 -5.36 -23.97
CA ASN A 256 2.17 -6.79 -23.94
C ASN A 256 3.18 -7.62 -23.09
N GLY A 257 3.64 -7.05 -21.97
CA GLY A 257 4.62 -7.67 -21.07
C GLY A 257 6.08 -7.60 -21.55
N ALA A 258 6.34 -7.16 -22.78
CA ALA A 258 7.69 -6.96 -23.29
C ALA A 258 8.19 -5.54 -23.02
N PHE A 259 9.43 -5.39 -22.55
CA PHE A 259 10.04 -4.09 -22.31
C PHE A 259 10.17 -3.27 -23.60
N VAL A 260 9.73 -2.02 -23.56
CA VAL A 260 9.82 -1.09 -24.70
C VAL A 260 10.70 0.13 -24.41
N GLY A 261 10.94 0.45 -23.14
CA GLY A 261 11.86 1.53 -22.80
C GLY A 261 11.71 2.07 -21.38
N PRO A 262 12.74 2.81 -20.89
CA PRO A 262 12.63 3.52 -19.63
C PRO A 262 11.72 4.74 -19.78
N SER A 263 10.94 5.01 -18.74
CA SER A 263 10.00 6.12 -18.66
C SER A 263 10.25 6.97 -17.44
N THR A 264 10.32 8.28 -17.61
CA THR A 264 10.60 9.20 -16.52
C THR A 264 9.40 10.09 -16.24
N ILE A 265 8.98 10.14 -14.98
CA ILE A 265 8.06 11.15 -14.44
C ILE A 265 8.87 12.12 -13.61
N LYS A 266 8.92 13.38 -14.05
CA LYS A 266 9.60 14.45 -13.31
C LYS A 266 8.68 15.08 -12.28
N ASN A 267 9.23 15.45 -11.13
CA ASN A 267 8.49 16.09 -10.04
C ASN A 267 7.21 15.34 -9.65
N MET A 268 7.29 14.02 -9.60
CA MET A 268 6.19 13.14 -9.23
C MET A 268 5.66 13.49 -7.84
N VAL A 269 4.39 13.88 -7.81
CA VAL A 269 3.61 14.09 -6.60
C VAL A 269 2.39 13.19 -6.69
N LEU A 270 2.18 12.37 -5.66
CA LEU A 270 1.01 11.53 -5.50
C LEU A 270 0.17 12.10 -4.36
N VAL A 271 -1.01 12.62 -4.65
CA VAL A 271 -2.04 12.97 -3.65
C VAL A 271 -3.09 11.86 -3.59
N PRO A 272 -3.87 11.72 -2.50
CA PRO A 272 -4.97 10.76 -2.43
C PRO A 272 -5.93 10.87 -3.62
N GLY A 273 -6.30 9.73 -4.22
CA GLY A 273 -7.13 9.67 -5.41
C GLY A 273 -6.34 9.62 -6.72
N ASP A 274 -6.91 10.15 -7.80
CA ASP A 274 -6.33 10.11 -9.15
C ASP A 274 -5.22 11.16 -9.33
N ASN A 275 -4.11 10.76 -9.97
CA ASN A 275 -2.96 11.62 -10.25
C ASN A 275 -2.58 11.52 -11.73
N TYR A 276 -2.91 12.55 -12.51
CA TYR A 276 -2.55 12.64 -13.91
C TYR A 276 -1.15 13.24 -14.08
N LEU A 277 -0.21 12.41 -14.50
CA LEU A 277 1.21 12.71 -14.57
C LEU A 277 1.73 12.53 -16.00
N ILE A 278 2.69 13.36 -16.40
CA ILE A 278 3.35 13.21 -17.69
C ILE A 278 4.53 12.25 -17.53
N SER A 279 4.47 11.15 -18.28
CA SER A 279 5.53 10.14 -18.42
C SER A 279 6.24 10.33 -19.76
N SER A 280 7.56 10.47 -19.74
CA SER A 280 8.39 10.55 -20.94
C SER A 280 9.19 9.26 -21.12
N THR A 281 8.90 8.52 -22.17
CA THR A 281 9.50 7.21 -22.48
C THR A 281 10.49 7.34 -23.63
N THR A 282 11.65 6.72 -23.47
CA THR A 282 12.65 6.60 -24.54
C THR A 282 12.52 5.22 -25.16
N LEU A 283 12.17 5.16 -26.45
CA LEU A 283 11.95 3.92 -27.19
C LEU A 283 13.15 3.64 -28.12
N ASP A 284 13.65 2.40 -28.11
CA ASP A 284 14.71 1.95 -29.03
C ASP A 284 14.09 1.12 -30.16
N THR A 285 14.15 1.63 -31.39
CA THR A 285 13.58 0.95 -32.57
C THR A 285 14.31 -0.34 -32.95
N ALA A 286 15.47 -0.64 -32.35
CA ALA A 286 16.11 -1.94 -32.47
C ALA A 286 15.38 -3.06 -31.68
N VAL A 287 14.49 -2.69 -30.75
CA VAL A 287 13.71 -3.63 -29.93
C VAL A 287 12.42 -3.99 -30.67
N THR A 288 12.17 -5.29 -30.89
CA THR A 288 10.97 -5.77 -31.61
C THR A 288 9.67 -5.30 -30.97
N ALA A 289 9.58 -5.31 -29.64
CA ALA A 289 8.40 -4.84 -28.93
C ALA A 289 8.11 -3.35 -29.18
N VAL A 290 9.14 -2.54 -29.47
CA VAL A 290 8.98 -1.13 -29.84
C VAL A 290 8.41 -1.02 -31.25
N THR A 291 8.90 -1.80 -32.21
CA THR A 291 8.34 -1.79 -33.56
C THR A 291 6.88 -2.26 -33.58
N ASP A 292 6.55 -3.24 -32.74
CA ASP A 292 5.18 -3.72 -32.57
C ASP A 292 4.29 -2.65 -31.92
N LEU A 293 4.77 -1.99 -30.87
CA LEU A 293 4.06 -0.86 -30.25
C LEU A 293 3.78 0.24 -31.28
N LEU A 294 4.78 0.67 -32.05
CA LEU A 294 4.63 1.75 -33.04
C LEU A 294 3.66 1.38 -34.17
N ALA A 295 3.62 0.11 -34.57
CA ALA A 295 2.66 -0.37 -35.57
C ALA A 295 1.21 -0.37 -35.05
N ASN A 296 1.02 -0.57 -33.75
CA ASN A 296 -0.30 -0.67 -33.12
C ASN A 296 -0.81 0.64 -32.50
N ILE A 297 0.07 1.63 -32.29
CA ILE A 297 -0.25 2.90 -31.60
C ILE A 297 -1.38 3.70 -32.28
N GLY A 298 -1.59 3.49 -33.58
CA GLY A 298 -2.64 4.14 -34.37
C GLY A 298 -3.83 3.24 -34.72
N ALA A 299 -3.79 1.95 -34.35
CA ALA A 299 -4.79 0.95 -34.73
C ALA A 299 -5.84 0.68 -33.62
N GLY A 300 -5.61 1.18 -32.41
CA GLY A 300 -6.52 1.00 -31.26
C GLY A 300 -5.79 1.15 -29.92
N ASP A 301 -6.46 0.75 -28.84
CA ASP A 301 -5.96 0.86 -27.48
C ASP A 301 -4.81 -0.13 -27.24
N SER A 302 -3.59 0.40 -27.13
CA SER A 302 -2.39 -0.36 -26.77
C SER A 302 -2.22 -0.35 -25.26
N VAL A 303 -2.22 -1.51 -24.62
CA VAL A 303 -2.00 -1.61 -23.17
C VAL A 303 -0.50 -1.48 -22.86
N LEU A 304 -0.14 -0.32 -22.30
CA LEU A 304 1.17 -0.06 -21.75
C LEU A 304 1.13 -0.21 -20.22
N THR A 305 2.19 -0.75 -19.65
CA THR A 305 2.32 -0.90 -18.19
C THR A 305 3.59 -0.23 -17.71
N LEU A 306 3.51 0.46 -16.57
CA LEU A 306 4.69 0.94 -15.85
C LEU A 306 5.11 -0.08 -14.81
N THR A 307 6.39 -0.42 -14.76
CA THR A 307 6.98 -1.31 -13.75
C THR A 307 8.17 -0.63 -13.10
N THR A 308 8.53 -1.07 -11.90
CA THR A 308 9.60 -0.48 -11.09
C THR A 308 10.74 -1.47 -10.86
N ASP A 309 11.95 -0.96 -10.61
CA ASP A 309 13.10 -1.74 -10.14
C ASP A 309 13.88 -1.03 -9.02
N ALA A 310 15.03 -1.59 -8.64
CA ALA A 310 15.92 -1.03 -7.61
C ALA A 310 16.51 0.35 -7.95
N ASN A 311 16.46 0.80 -9.21
CA ASN A 311 16.99 2.06 -9.71
C ASN A 311 15.90 3.10 -10.02
N THR A 312 14.66 2.83 -9.59
CA THR A 312 13.49 3.67 -9.84
C THR A 312 13.63 5.10 -9.31
N SER A 313 14.44 5.31 -8.26
CA SER A 313 14.76 6.63 -7.74
C SER A 313 16.26 6.78 -7.48
N THR A 314 16.72 8.03 -7.55
CA THR A 314 18.06 8.41 -7.06
C THR A 314 18.09 8.61 -5.56
N ASN A 315 16.93 8.64 -4.88
CA ASN A 315 16.84 8.74 -3.43
C ASN A 315 16.93 7.33 -2.82
N PRO A 316 18.04 6.96 -2.16
CA PRO A 316 18.23 5.61 -1.63
C PRO A 316 17.20 5.21 -0.58
N ALA A 317 16.58 6.16 0.14
CA ALA A 317 15.54 5.88 1.12
C ALA A 317 14.22 5.42 0.47
N LEU A 318 14.03 5.73 -0.82
CA LEU A 318 12.85 5.33 -1.59
C LEU A 318 13.05 4.01 -2.33
N ASN A 319 14.29 3.60 -2.63
CA ASN A 319 14.57 2.54 -3.58
C ASN A 319 13.91 1.20 -3.22
N ALA A 320 13.93 0.79 -1.95
CA ALA A 320 13.29 -0.47 -1.56
C ALA A 320 11.76 -0.40 -1.57
N GLY A 321 11.17 0.78 -1.38
CA GLY A 321 9.72 0.93 -1.46
C GLY A 321 9.20 1.10 -2.87
N LEU A 322 9.94 1.84 -3.69
CA LEU A 322 9.64 2.00 -5.10
C LEU A 322 9.90 0.74 -5.91
N ALA A 323 10.88 -0.11 -5.56
CA ALA A 323 11.21 -1.30 -6.34
C ALA A 323 10.05 -2.30 -6.52
N ALA A 324 9.04 -2.27 -5.66
CA ALA A 324 7.86 -3.15 -5.72
C ALA A 324 6.54 -2.37 -5.92
N LEU A 325 6.61 -1.04 -6.12
CA LEU A 325 5.44 -0.17 -6.11
C LEU A 325 4.52 -0.33 -7.30
N LEU A 326 5.04 -0.86 -8.39
CA LEU A 326 4.24 -1.27 -9.52
C LEU A 326 4.57 -2.72 -9.82
N PRO A 327 3.57 -3.58 -10.07
CA PRO A 327 3.80 -5.00 -10.27
C PRO A 327 4.89 -5.22 -11.32
N THR A 328 5.98 -5.88 -10.92
CA THR A 328 6.97 -6.42 -11.86
C THR A 328 6.38 -7.66 -12.51
N THR A 329 5.57 -7.47 -13.56
CA THR A 329 5.03 -8.53 -14.45
C THR A 329 4.21 -9.62 -13.71
N PRO A 330 3.82 -10.75 -14.31
CA PRO A 330 2.79 -11.04 -15.31
C PRO A 330 1.44 -11.50 -14.69
N THR A 331 0.98 -10.90 -13.59
CA THR A 331 -0.18 -11.40 -12.82
C THR A 331 -1.55 -10.80 -13.14
N ASP A 332 -1.64 -9.99 -14.19
CA ASP A 332 -2.94 -9.46 -14.63
C ASP A 332 -3.88 -10.61 -15.01
N TYR A 333 -5.09 -10.55 -14.44
CA TYR A 333 -6.19 -11.48 -14.72
C TYR A 333 -5.93 -12.95 -14.37
N ILE A 334 -5.04 -13.19 -13.40
CA ILE A 334 -4.87 -14.51 -12.78
C ILE A 334 -5.86 -14.67 -11.61
N PHE A 335 -6.62 -15.75 -11.59
CA PHE A 335 -7.51 -16.11 -10.48
C PHE A 335 -7.37 -17.59 -10.10
N GLN A 336 -7.69 -17.89 -8.84
CA GLN A 336 -7.69 -19.26 -8.32
C GLN A 336 -9.06 -19.89 -8.48
N ALA A 337 -9.13 -20.96 -9.24
CA ALA A 337 -10.32 -21.80 -9.34
C ALA A 337 -10.09 -23.09 -8.55
N THR A 338 -11.17 -23.63 -8.00
CA THR A 338 -11.14 -24.87 -7.23
C THR A 338 -12.13 -25.84 -7.85
N ALA A 339 -11.69 -27.06 -8.17
CA ALA A 339 -12.55 -28.12 -8.70
C ALA A 339 -12.34 -29.42 -7.92
N THR A 340 -13.41 -30.21 -7.77
CA THR A 340 -13.35 -31.53 -7.14
C THR A 340 -13.27 -32.59 -8.22
N PHE A 341 -12.18 -33.35 -8.20
CA PHE A 341 -11.92 -34.46 -9.11
C PHE A 341 -12.22 -35.79 -8.44
N GLN A 342 -12.84 -36.70 -9.19
CA GLN A 342 -13.07 -38.09 -8.77
C GLN A 342 -12.24 -39.00 -9.67
N SER A 343 -11.54 -39.98 -9.07
CA SER A 343 -10.75 -40.94 -9.86
C SER A 343 -11.69 -41.82 -10.70
N PRO A 344 -11.48 -41.92 -12.03
CA PRO A 344 -12.20 -42.90 -12.86
C PRO A 344 -11.65 -44.33 -12.68
N TYR A 345 -10.49 -44.48 -12.05
CA TYR A 345 -9.80 -45.77 -11.86
C TYR A 345 -10.08 -46.32 -10.47
N TYR A 346 -11.18 -47.06 -10.36
CA TYR A 346 -11.60 -47.73 -9.12
C TYR A 346 -10.48 -48.60 -8.55
N GLY A 347 -10.01 -48.26 -7.34
CA GLY A 347 -9.07 -49.07 -6.56
C GLY A 347 -7.58 -48.79 -6.78
N TYR A 348 -7.20 -47.83 -7.63
CA TYR A 348 -5.80 -47.53 -7.93
C TYR A 348 -5.42 -46.07 -7.59
N PRO A 349 -4.34 -45.82 -6.82
CA PRO A 349 -3.81 -44.47 -6.64
C PRO A 349 -3.44 -43.83 -7.98
N LEU A 350 -3.90 -42.60 -8.19
CA LEU A 350 -3.62 -41.77 -9.36
C LEU A 350 -2.79 -40.56 -8.93
N GLN A 351 -1.66 -40.33 -9.59
CA GLN A 351 -0.87 -39.11 -9.49
C GLN A 351 -0.97 -38.34 -10.80
N MET A 352 -1.40 -37.08 -10.77
CA MET A 352 -1.24 -36.16 -11.91
C MET A 352 0.17 -35.57 -11.91
N VAL A 353 0.83 -35.52 -13.07
CA VAL A 353 2.20 -35.01 -13.21
C VAL A 353 2.19 -33.59 -13.78
N HIS A 354 1.55 -33.37 -14.92
CA HIS A 354 1.38 -32.06 -15.52
C HIS A 354 0.14 -32.00 -16.44
N ALA A 355 -0.35 -30.79 -16.72
CA ALA A 355 -1.34 -30.52 -17.76
C ALA A 355 -0.60 -29.95 -18.99
N LEU A 356 -0.61 -30.64 -20.14
CA LEU A 356 0.12 -30.21 -21.34
C LEU A 356 -0.62 -29.03 -22.02
N PRO A 357 -0.03 -27.83 -22.15
CA PRO A 357 -0.72 -26.66 -22.71
C PRO A 357 -1.10 -26.83 -24.19
N GLU A 358 -0.39 -27.69 -24.91
CA GLU A 358 -0.50 -27.87 -26.37
C GLU A 358 -1.80 -28.55 -26.83
N TYR A 359 -2.58 -29.11 -25.90
CA TYR A 359 -3.85 -29.80 -26.18
C TYR A 359 -5.00 -29.32 -25.25
N GLN A 360 -4.92 -28.09 -24.76
CA GLN A 360 -5.89 -27.51 -23.82
C GLN A 360 -6.81 -26.51 -24.50
N ASP A 361 -8.05 -26.93 -24.69
CA ASP A 361 -9.10 -26.12 -25.24
C ASP A 361 -10.27 -26.12 -24.25
N ASN A 362 -10.32 -25.09 -23.40
CA ASN A 362 -11.38 -24.94 -22.40
C ASN A 362 -12.39 -23.94 -22.91
N TYR A 363 -13.66 -24.33 -22.94
CA TYR A 363 -14.72 -23.52 -23.52
C TYR A 363 -15.87 -23.33 -22.53
N ILE A 364 -16.46 -22.14 -22.52
CA ILE A 364 -17.70 -21.86 -21.80
C ILE A 364 -18.83 -22.67 -22.42
N GLN A 365 -19.62 -23.36 -21.58
CA GLN A 365 -20.77 -24.17 -21.99
C GLN A 365 -21.99 -23.80 -21.15
N GLY A 366 -22.75 -22.78 -21.55
CA GLY A 366 -23.90 -22.28 -20.81
C GLY A 366 -25.21 -22.66 -21.50
N LEU A 367 -26.10 -23.37 -20.80
CA LEU A 367 -27.47 -23.62 -21.28
C LEU A 367 -28.21 -22.27 -21.42
N GLY A 368 -28.53 -21.88 -22.66
CA GLY A 368 -29.23 -20.63 -22.98
C GLY A 368 -28.34 -19.48 -23.47
N MET A 369 -27.02 -19.68 -23.57
CA MET A 369 -26.12 -18.73 -24.22
C MET A 369 -26.19 -18.83 -25.75
N SER A 370 -25.80 -17.77 -26.47
CA SER A 370 -25.74 -17.83 -27.93
C SER A 370 -24.68 -18.83 -28.41
N ALA A 371 -24.84 -19.37 -29.63
CA ALA A 371 -23.90 -20.33 -30.21
C ALA A 371 -22.45 -19.78 -30.29
N ASN A 372 -22.30 -18.47 -30.40
CA ASN A 372 -21.00 -17.79 -30.43
C ASN A 372 -20.37 -17.65 -29.04
N THR A 373 -21.17 -17.66 -27.97
CA THR A 373 -20.71 -17.60 -26.57
C THR A 373 -20.40 -19.01 -26.04
N ASN A 374 -21.15 -20.01 -26.50
CA ASN A 374 -21.08 -21.41 -26.06
C ASN A 374 -19.82 -22.19 -26.50
N GLN A 375 -18.82 -21.50 -27.05
CA GLN A 375 -17.51 -22.06 -27.42
C GLN A 375 -16.38 -21.05 -27.18
N MET A 376 -16.63 -20.05 -26.32
CA MET A 376 -15.61 -19.05 -26.03
C MET A 376 -14.54 -19.62 -25.10
N ARG A 377 -13.28 -19.47 -25.52
CA ARG A 377 -12.13 -19.66 -24.65
C ARG A 377 -11.97 -18.42 -23.78
N LEU A 378 -12.24 -18.57 -22.49
CA LEU A 378 -12.17 -17.46 -21.55
C LEU A 378 -10.88 -17.49 -20.73
N PHE A 379 -10.28 -18.66 -20.50
CA PHE A 379 -9.16 -18.82 -19.56
C PHE A 379 -8.11 -19.83 -20.01
N ASN A 380 -6.85 -19.53 -19.68
CA ASN A 380 -5.67 -20.38 -19.81
C ASN A 380 -5.24 -20.91 -18.45
N PHE A 381 -4.89 -22.19 -18.33
CA PHE A 381 -4.26 -22.70 -17.12
C PHE A 381 -2.79 -22.30 -17.11
N ILE A 382 -2.28 -21.88 -15.95
CA ILE A 382 -0.89 -21.44 -15.81
C ILE A 382 -0.09 -22.27 -14.80
N ASP A 383 -0.75 -23.21 -14.10
CA ASP A 383 -0.11 -24.09 -13.13
C ASP A 383 0.13 -25.50 -13.68
N THR A 384 1.28 -26.06 -13.30
CA THR A 384 1.54 -27.50 -13.35
C THR A 384 1.05 -28.14 -12.05
N LEU A 385 -0.07 -28.87 -12.09
CA LEU A 385 -0.68 -29.46 -10.89
C LEU A 385 -0.16 -30.88 -10.63
N THR A 386 0.18 -31.16 -9.37
CA THR A 386 0.48 -32.53 -8.89
C THR A 386 -0.34 -32.81 -7.64
N TYR A 387 -1.24 -33.79 -7.71
CA TYR A 387 -2.02 -34.26 -6.57
C TYR A 387 -2.31 -35.77 -6.68
N ASN A 388 -2.61 -36.39 -5.54
CA ASN A 388 -2.82 -37.83 -5.42
C ASN A 388 -4.26 -38.14 -5.01
N ILE A 389 -4.98 -38.93 -5.80
CA ILE A 389 -6.30 -39.49 -5.44
C ILE A 389 -6.13 -40.99 -5.18
N LYS A 390 -6.74 -41.52 -4.11
CA LYS A 390 -6.76 -42.95 -3.82
C LYS A 390 -8.19 -43.51 -3.93
N GLY A 391 -8.36 -44.62 -4.64
CA GLY A 391 -9.61 -45.38 -4.63
C GLY A 391 -10.79 -44.63 -5.27
N ASP A 392 -11.94 -44.67 -4.60
CA ASP A 392 -13.18 -43.94 -4.92
C ASP A 392 -13.20 -42.50 -4.35
N GLY A 393 -12.07 -42.05 -3.79
CA GLY A 393 -11.94 -40.74 -3.17
C GLY A 393 -12.09 -39.58 -4.16
N THR A 394 -12.53 -38.45 -3.63
CA THR A 394 -12.50 -37.16 -4.32
C THR A 394 -11.32 -36.33 -3.82
N ALA A 395 -10.71 -35.53 -4.69
CA ALA A 395 -9.76 -34.50 -4.30
C ALA A 395 -10.19 -33.14 -4.82
N THR A 396 -10.26 -32.17 -3.94
CA THR A 396 -10.44 -30.77 -4.29
C THR A 396 -9.08 -30.18 -4.62
N VAL A 397 -8.93 -29.65 -5.82
CA VAL A 397 -7.68 -29.13 -6.35
C VAL A 397 -7.89 -27.68 -6.71
N THR A 398 -6.97 -26.83 -6.24
CA THR A 398 -6.91 -25.42 -6.58
C THR A 398 -5.86 -25.21 -7.65
N PHE A 399 -6.20 -24.42 -8.67
CA PHE A 399 -5.33 -24.10 -9.78
C PHE A 399 -5.46 -22.63 -10.17
N ASN A 400 -4.34 -22.04 -10.57
CA ASN A 400 -4.29 -20.70 -11.12
C ASN A 400 -4.67 -20.75 -12.61
N MET A 401 -5.58 -19.86 -12.99
CA MET A 401 -6.00 -19.62 -14.35
C MET A 401 -5.74 -18.16 -14.72
N GLN A 402 -5.39 -17.88 -15.97
CA GLN A 402 -5.25 -16.53 -16.52
C GLN A 402 -6.31 -16.27 -17.59
N LEU A 403 -6.91 -15.08 -17.61
CA LEU A 403 -7.85 -14.68 -18.67
C LEU A 403 -7.19 -14.69 -20.05
N ASP A 404 -7.82 -15.35 -21.02
CA ASP A 404 -7.40 -15.35 -22.42
C ASP A 404 -7.91 -14.10 -23.13
N LYS A 405 -7.03 -13.10 -23.24
CA LYS A 405 -7.37 -11.82 -23.86
C LYS A 405 -7.58 -11.87 -25.37
N THR A 406 -7.08 -12.92 -26.03
CA THR A 406 -7.11 -13.02 -27.50
C THR A 406 -8.53 -13.24 -28.05
N GLY A 407 -9.46 -13.70 -27.21
CA GLY A 407 -10.87 -13.92 -27.53
C GLY A 407 -11.85 -12.81 -27.10
N LEU A 408 -11.39 -11.77 -26.40
CA LEU A 408 -12.27 -10.79 -25.69
C LEU A 408 -12.87 -9.69 -26.59
N THR A 409 -12.70 -9.73 -27.90
CA THR A 409 -13.17 -8.70 -28.85
C THR A 409 -14.71 -8.58 -28.99
N ARG A 410 -15.50 -9.30 -28.20
CA ARG A 410 -16.97 -9.36 -28.31
C ARG A 410 -17.66 -9.02 -26.99
N LYS A 411 -17.76 -7.72 -26.68
CA LYS A 411 -18.45 -7.18 -25.49
C LYS A 411 -19.86 -7.75 -25.27
N ALA A 412 -20.60 -8.05 -26.35
CA ALA A 412 -21.92 -8.68 -26.27
C ALA A 412 -21.88 -10.11 -25.71
N ASN A 413 -20.87 -10.91 -26.09
CA ASN A 413 -20.73 -12.27 -25.60
C ASN A 413 -20.21 -12.31 -24.16
N LEU A 414 -19.32 -11.37 -23.78
CA LEU A 414 -18.91 -11.20 -22.38
C LEU A 414 -20.09 -10.79 -21.48
N GLN A 415 -20.98 -9.93 -21.98
CA GLN A 415 -22.21 -9.59 -21.27
C GLN A 415 -23.10 -10.81 -21.03
N GLU A 416 -23.26 -11.70 -22.03
CA GLU A 416 -24.00 -12.96 -21.85
C GLU A 416 -23.37 -13.85 -20.76
N VAL A 417 -22.03 -13.91 -20.69
CA VAL A 417 -21.32 -14.68 -19.65
C VAL A 417 -21.53 -14.08 -18.26
N VAL A 418 -21.50 -12.75 -18.15
CA VAL A 418 -21.72 -12.03 -16.88
C VAL A 418 -23.17 -12.12 -16.42
N ASP A 419 -24.13 -12.00 -17.34
CA ASP A 419 -25.55 -12.17 -17.04
C ASP A 419 -25.84 -13.58 -16.53
N TYR A 420 -25.25 -14.60 -17.17
CA TYR A 420 -25.36 -15.99 -16.73
C TYR A 420 -24.72 -16.19 -15.34
N ALA A 421 -23.52 -15.67 -15.12
CA ALA A 421 -22.82 -15.72 -13.84
C ALA A 421 -23.62 -15.07 -12.70
N ASN A 422 -24.18 -13.88 -12.94
CA ASN A 422 -25.00 -13.17 -11.97
C ASN A 422 -26.29 -13.91 -11.62
N ALA A 423 -26.90 -14.57 -12.61
CA ALA A 423 -28.12 -15.35 -12.41
C ALA A 423 -27.89 -16.65 -11.62
N HIS A 424 -26.70 -17.25 -11.72
CA HIS A 424 -26.46 -18.60 -11.19
C HIS A 424 -25.42 -18.68 -10.07
N GLY A 425 -24.57 -17.65 -9.89
CA GLY A 425 -23.45 -17.65 -8.94
C GLY A 425 -22.24 -18.49 -9.39
N TYR A 426 -22.26 -18.99 -10.63
CA TYR A 426 -21.19 -19.77 -11.25
C TYR A 426 -21.20 -19.59 -12.77
N ILE A 427 -20.10 -19.94 -13.42
CA ILE A 427 -20.04 -20.19 -14.86
C ILE A 427 -19.84 -21.68 -15.11
N THR A 428 -20.24 -22.16 -16.28
CA THR A 428 -20.03 -23.55 -16.68
C THR A 428 -19.00 -23.64 -17.78
N THR A 429 -18.02 -24.53 -17.62
CA THR A 429 -16.95 -24.77 -18.58
C THR A 429 -16.81 -26.25 -18.86
N GLU A 430 -16.45 -26.57 -20.09
CA GLU A 430 -16.00 -27.89 -20.49
C GLU A 430 -14.47 -27.87 -20.57
N PHE A 431 -13.82 -28.85 -19.94
CA PHE A 431 -12.38 -29.02 -20.01
C PHE A 431 -12.05 -30.09 -21.05
N ALA A 432 -11.63 -29.67 -22.25
CA ALA A 432 -10.96 -30.56 -23.19
C ALA A 432 -9.46 -30.54 -22.90
N TRP A 433 -9.04 -31.41 -21.99
CA TRP A 433 -7.67 -31.51 -21.50
C TRP A 433 -7.14 -32.94 -21.54
N PHE A 434 -5.85 -33.07 -21.86
CA PHE A 434 -5.09 -34.30 -21.76
C PHE A 434 -4.11 -34.17 -20.60
N ALA A 435 -4.36 -34.93 -19.53
CA ALA A 435 -3.49 -34.95 -18.37
C ALA A 435 -2.48 -36.09 -18.48
N GLU A 436 -1.24 -35.83 -18.07
CA GLU A 436 -0.26 -36.89 -17.86
C GLU A 436 -0.40 -37.43 -16.43
N VAL A 437 -0.59 -38.74 -16.30
CA VAL A 437 -0.82 -39.40 -15.02
C VAL A 437 0.12 -40.58 -14.81
N ILE A 438 0.40 -40.88 -13.54
CA ILE A 438 1.06 -42.10 -13.08
C ILE A 438 0.04 -42.89 -12.26
N LEU A 439 -0.14 -44.17 -12.58
CA LEU A 439 -1.02 -45.07 -11.85
C LEU A 439 -0.20 -45.93 -10.89
N ASN A 440 -0.70 -46.15 -9.67
CA ASN A 440 -0.06 -47.00 -8.67
C ASN A 440 1.38 -46.65 -8.32
N ASN A 441 1.79 -45.41 -8.55
CA ASN A 441 3.18 -44.99 -8.37
C ASN A 441 4.16 -45.88 -9.16
N ASP A 442 3.73 -46.39 -10.32
CA ASP A 442 4.51 -47.31 -11.16
C ASP A 442 5.60 -46.60 -11.99
N GLY A 443 5.65 -45.27 -11.92
CA GLY A 443 6.60 -44.43 -12.65
C GLY A 443 6.33 -44.35 -14.16
N VAL A 444 5.22 -44.91 -14.65
CA VAL A 444 4.87 -44.90 -16.07
C VAL A 444 3.89 -43.75 -16.33
N HIS A 445 4.36 -42.79 -17.12
CA HIS A 445 3.60 -41.64 -17.55
C HIS A 445 2.61 -42.05 -18.64
N ARG A 446 1.34 -41.68 -18.46
CA ARG A 446 0.25 -41.98 -19.39
C ARG A 446 -0.51 -40.72 -19.69
N LEU A 447 -0.68 -40.43 -20.97
CA LEU A 447 -1.66 -39.43 -21.41
C LEU A 447 -3.04 -40.04 -21.31
N VAL A 448 -3.91 -39.42 -20.52
CA VAL A 448 -5.31 -39.81 -20.42
C VAL A 448 -6.16 -38.69 -20.98
N ASP A 449 -6.99 -39.05 -21.95
CA ASP A 449 -8.03 -38.17 -22.48
C ASP A 449 -9.14 -38.04 -21.44
N TRP A 450 -9.17 -36.89 -20.76
CA TRP A 450 -10.19 -36.58 -19.77
C TRP A 450 -11.37 -35.79 -20.36
N SER A 451 -11.40 -35.55 -21.67
CA SER A 451 -12.59 -35.00 -22.34
C SER A 451 -13.82 -35.87 -22.08
N ASN A 452 -13.63 -37.19 -21.97
CA ASN A 452 -14.67 -38.18 -21.65
C ASN A 452 -15.21 -38.11 -20.22
N LEU A 453 -14.52 -37.46 -19.26
CA LEU A 453 -15.09 -37.22 -17.92
C LEU A 453 -16.22 -36.17 -17.99
N GLY A 454 -16.24 -35.31 -19.02
CA GLY A 454 -17.33 -34.35 -19.28
C GLY A 454 -18.54 -34.96 -20.01
N ILE A 455 -18.37 -36.03 -20.78
CA ILE A 455 -19.45 -36.61 -21.62
C ILE A 455 -20.49 -37.39 -20.79
N GLY A 456 -20.20 -37.67 -19.51
CA GLY A 456 -21.14 -38.30 -18.57
C GLY A 456 -21.56 -37.45 -17.36
N SER A 457 -20.85 -36.36 -17.06
CA SER A 457 -21.07 -35.56 -15.83
C SER A 457 -21.57 -34.13 -16.07
N GLY A 458 -21.63 -33.68 -17.34
CA GLY A 458 -22.05 -32.34 -17.70
C GLY A 458 -20.96 -31.28 -17.46
N PRO A 459 -21.22 -30.01 -17.81
CA PRO A 459 -20.26 -28.92 -17.66
C PRO A 459 -19.82 -28.73 -16.20
N ILE A 460 -18.54 -28.38 -16.00
CA ILE A 460 -17.98 -28.09 -14.68
C ILE A 460 -18.41 -26.68 -14.25
N GLN A 461 -18.94 -26.57 -13.04
CA GLN A 461 -19.29 -25.28 -12.45
C GLN A 461 -18.06 -24.66 -11.77
N ILE A 462 -17.70 -23.46 -12.21
CA ILE A 462 -16.73 -22.59 -11.54
C ILE A 462 -17.53 -21.54 -10.79
N ASN A 463 -17.50 -21.57 -9.46
CA ASN A 463 -18.12 -20.54 -8.63
C ASN A 463 -17.42 -19.20 -8.88
N VAL A 464 -18.21 -18.14 -9.01
CA VAL A 464 -17.71 -16.79 -9.29
C VAL A 464 -18.14 -15.82 -8.19
N GLY A 465 -17.25 -14.89 -7.86
CA GLY A 465 -17.50 -13.87 -6.84
C GLY A 465 -18.27 -12.66 -7.37
N PRO A 466 -18.69 -11.74 -6.48
CA PRO A 466 -19.35 -10.48 -6.85
C PRO A 466 -18.50 -9.58 -7.76
N ASP A 467 -17.19 -9.79 -7.76
CA ASP A 467 -16.18 -9.12 -8.56
C ASP A 467 -16.09 -9.66 -10.00
N PHE A 468 -16.73 -10.79 -10.33
CA PHE A 468 -16.68 -11.37 -11.67
C PHE A 468 -17.23 -10.42 -12.75
N ALA A 469 -18.22 -9.58 -12.40
CA ALA A 469 -18.75 -8.56 -13.31
C ALA A 469 -17.71 -7.50 -13.72
N ALA A 470 -16.59 -7.37 -12.99
CA ALA A 470 -15.49 -6.50 -13.36
C ALA A 470 -14.80 -6.93 -14.67
N ILE A 471 -15.04 -8.17 -15.15
CA ILE A 471 -14.58 -8.64 -16.46
C ILE A 471 -15.10 -7.78 -17.62
N MET A 472 -16.25 -7.09 -17.44
CA MET A 472 -16.81 -6.16 -18.44
C MET A 472 -16.03 -4.85 -18.59
N ASN A 473 -15.16 -4.56 -17.62
CA ASN A 473 -14.32 -3.36 -17.59
C ASN A 473 -12.89 -3.69 -18.02
N ILE A 474 -12.66 -4.91 -18.52
CA ILE A 474 -11.41 -5.35 -19.14
C ILE A 474 -11.58 -5.08 -20.63
N ASP A 475 -11.00 -3.97 -21.08
CA ASP A 475 -10.88 -3.65 -22.51
C ASP A 475 -9.50 -4.11 -23.02
#